data_AF-A0A2N5SLS0-F1
#
_entry.id   AF-A0A2N5SLS0-F1
#
_cell.length_a   1.000
_cell.length_b   1.000
_cell.length_c   1.000
_cell.angle_alpha   90.00
_cell.angle_beta   90.00
_cell.angle_gamma   90.00
#
_symmetry.space_group_name_H-M   'P 1'
#
loop_
_entity.id
_entity.type
_entity.pdbx_description
1 polymer ?
#
loop_
_entity_poly.entity_id
_entity_poly.type
_entity_poly.pdbx_seq_one_letter_code
_entity_poly.pdbx_strand_id
1 'polypeptide(L)'
;MSFFTPHLNTIVQPSIDYPFVSNISDVVPSPTTFEIEVPNKSQASTGVLNLFHEVGGAPVSFPTNPLRFTIPGNTLGEAQLFSDAMCKSVLWNRLKLTQNQPKKKDKKKKDLGGRPPEFFFKLDHQCPRARHLDRSPFSRKKHPSRKCGCQAWFHVIHHIASNSLRVTWYWAHNHDLGSISDIVASRLPPCVEKWLDERVVSGASCSNILKASQSPSVLALENANAVASGRAIGYDQIRYLIKKRANFLAKKDSNVFNSLSKWQLLLESRNWTVHASILQDSPNFVFAFYSPWQRQMLVKHGQRMIMIDSTHNSVSNYFLSNGKKASLFSILIRDPLTGKGLPIAWAFTGSSAETSVHNILRWLRESSGVVPQAVMSDCDLAISNAVEAAYSDLWDQAPKHYWCLFHVMKAFKENAKSHLKDRADEALTDFRGVVYSQTDMTEL
;
A
#
# COMPACT_ATOMS: atom_id res chain seq x y z
N MET A 1 68.25 43.63 -31.61
CA MET A 1 66.86 44.01 -31.27
C MET A 1 66.13 42.77 -30.78
N SER A 2 66.07 42.60 -29.47
CA SER A 2 65.29 41.53 -28.84
C SER A 2 64.86 42.04 -27.47
N PHE A 3 63.59 42.45 -27.36
CA PHE A 3 62.96 42.82 -26.10
C PHE A 3 62.64 41.54 -25.32
N PHE A 4 63.12 41.44 -24.08
CA PHE A 4 62.62 40.49 -23.09
C PHE A 4 61.87 41.29 -22.01
N THR A 5 60.55 41.20 -22.05
CA THR A 5 59.64 41.67 -21.00
C THR A 5 59.44 40.52 -20.01
N PRO A 6 59.53 40.73 -18.68
CA PRO A 6 59.26 39.68 -17.71
C PRO A 6 57.74 39.51 -17.53
N HIS A 7 57.24 38.30 -17.73
CA HIS A 7 55.89 37.92 -17.36
C HIS A 7 55.78 37.84 -15.83
N LEU A 8 55.00 38.75 -15.25
CA LEU A 8 54.45 38.63 -13.89
C LEU A 8 53.52 37.41 -13.84
N ASN A 9 53.98 36.33 -13.21
CA ASN A 9 53.10 35.27 -12.72
C ASN A 9 52.36 35.79 -11.49
N THR A 10 51.16 36.32 -11.69
CA THR A 10 50.22 36.59 -10.61
C THR A 10 49.71 35.26 -10.08
N ILE A 11 50.33 34.77 -9.00
CA ILE A 11 49.78 33.71 -8.16
C ILE A 11 48.49 34.27 -7.57
N VAL A 12 47.35 33.86 -8.13
CA VAL A 12 46.04 34.12 -7.53
C VAL A 12 45.99 33.32 -6.23
N GLN A 13 46.12 34.01 -5.10
CA GLN A 13 45.82 33.45 -3.80
C GLN A 13 44.37 32.94 -3.80
N PRO A 14 44.09 31.70 -3.36
CA PRO A 14 42.72 31.24 -3.22
C PRO A 14 42.06 32.00 -2.07
N SER A 15 40.97 32.72 -2.36
CA SER A 15 40.06 33.16 -1.30
C SER A 15 39.57 31.91 -0.56
N ILE A 16 39.77 31.85 0.75
CA ILE A 16 39.38 30.70 1.59
C ILE A 16 37.87 30.78 1.85
N ASP A 17 37.05 30.67 0.80
CA ASP A 17 35.58 30.64 0.92
C ASP A 17 35.04 29.25 1.35
N TYR A 18 35.88 28.21 1.27
CA TYR A 18 35.53 26.81 1.58
C TYR A 18 36.70 26.09 2.29
N PRO A 19 36.89 26.28 3.60
CA PRO A 19 37.92 25.57 4.37
C PRO A 19 37.77 24.05 4.25
N PHE A 20 38.89 23.32 4.25
CA PHE A 20 38.88 21.86 4.16
C PHE A 20 38.61 21.24 5.53
N VAL A 21 37.66 20.30 5.58
CA VAL A 21 37.32 19.51 6.76
C VAL A 21 37.83 18.10 6.54
N SER A 22 38.85 17.71 7.30
CA SER A 22 39.48 16.39 7.19
C SER A 22 38.63 15.27 7.80
N ASN A 23 37.89 15.57 8.88
CA ASN A 23 36.99 14.65 9.54
C ASN A 23 35.54 15.16 9.44
N ILE A 24 34.70 14.45 8.68
CA ILE A 24 33.30 14.86 8.48
C ILE A 24 32.48 14.81 9.79
N SER A 25 32.90 14.04 10.79
CA SER A 25 32.24 14.01 12.11
C SER A 25 32.33 15.34 12.85
N ASP A 26 33.25 16.23 12.47
CA ASP A 26 33.37 17.57 13.06
C ASP A 26 32.23 18.50 12.62
N VAL A 27 31.53 18.14 11.53
CA VAL A 27 30.46 18.96 10.93
C VAL A 27 29.15 18.20 10.78
N VAL A 28 29.16 16.88 10.63
CA VAL A 28 27.96 16.06 10.50
C VAL A 28 27.42 15.73 11.89
N PRO A 29 26.14 16.06 12.19
CA PRO A 29 25.55 15.71 13.48
C PRO A 29 25.49 14.19 13.68
N SER A 30 25.65 13.74 14.93
CA SER A 30 25.51 12.33 15.31
C SER A 30 24.16 11.75 14.85
N PRO A 31 24.11 10.44 14.52
CA PRO A 31 22.86 9.76 14.22
C PRO A 31 21.87 9.89 15.37
N THR A 32 20.61 10.21 15.06
CA THR A 32 19.55 10.38 16.07
C THR A 32 18.84 9.06 16.40
N THR A 33 19.23 7.94 15.79
CA THR A 33 18.62 6.62 15.99
C THR A 33 19.66 5.62 16.45
N PHE A 34 19.39 4.89 17.54
CA PHE A 34 20.29 3.90 18.13
C PHE A 34 19.53 2.70 18.72
N GLU A 35 20.23 1.61 18.99
CA GLU A 35 19.67 0.43 19.66
C GLU A 35 19.96 0.47 21.16
N ILE A 36 18.97 0.08 21.98
CA ILE A 36 19.17 -0.16 23.41
C ILE A 36 19.08 -1.66 23.65
N GLU A 37 20.08 -2.23 24.34
CA GLU A 37 20.03 -3.63 24.75
C GLU A 37 18.94 -3.84 25.80
N VAL A 38 18.00 -4.75 25.51
CA VAL A 38 16.94 -5.12 26.46
C VAL A 38 17.55 -6.03 27.55
N PRO A 39 17.43 -5.68 28.85
CA PRO A 39 18.12 -6.38 29.94
C PRO A 39 17.80 -7.88 30.06
N ASN A 40 16.63 -8.32 29.61
CA ASN A 40 16.19 -9.72 29.66
C ASN A 40 16.02 -10.31 28.26
N LYS A 41 17.13 -10.77 27.66
CA LYS A 41 17.13 -11.48 26.35
C LYS A 41 16.27 -12.76 26.36
N SER A 42 15.87 -13.29 27.52
CA SER A 42 14.98 -14.45 27.67
C SER A 42 13.49 -14.17 27.42
N GLN A 43 13.06 -12.90 27.39
CA GLN A 43 11.68 -12.48 27.07
C GLN A 43 11.58 -11.62 25.80
N ALA A 44 12.70 -11.29 25.15
CA ALA A 44 12.70 -10.57 23.89
C ALA A 44 12.11 -11.47 22.80
N SER A 45 10.79 -11.38 22.59
CA SER A 45 10.14 -12.05 21.47
C SER A 45 10.87 -11.67 20.17
N THR A 46 11.32 -12.67 19.42
CA THR A 46 11.99 -12.48 18.13
C THR A 46 11.13 -11.60 17.23
N GLY A 47 11.66 -10.42 16.88
CA GLY A 47 11.00 -9.48 15.98
C GLY A 47 10.39 -8.24 16.62
N VAL A 48 10.67 -7.94 17.89
CA VAL A 48 10.36 -6.63 18.50
C VAL A 48 11.29 -5.54 17.95
N LEU A 49 10.77 -4.31 17.80
CA LEU A 49 11.54 -3.15 17.37
C LEU A 49 12.25 -2.51 18.57
N ASN A 50 13.57 -2.73 18.69
CA ASN A 50 14.40 -2.18 19.78
C ASN A 50 15.21 -0.94 19.34
N LEU A 51 14.62 -0.09 18.49
CA LEU A 51 15.23 1.15 18.02
C LEU A 51 14.67 2.35 18.77
N PHE A 52 15.55 3.26 19.17
CA PHE A 52 15.25 4.47 19.92
C PHE A 52 15.74 5.71 19.17
N HIS A 53 15.03 6.80 19.39
CA HIS A 53 15.40 8.14 18.97
C HIS A 53 15.93 8.95 20.14
N GLU A 54 17.02 9.67 19.90
CA GLU A 54 17.50 10.70 20.82
C GLU A 54 16.51 11.88 20.84
N VAL A 55 16.12 12.31 22.03
CA VAL A 55 15.22 13.43 22.28
C VAL A 55 16.00 14.60 22.86
N GLY A 56 15.74 15.79 22.31
CA GLY A 56 16.34 17.03 22.83
C GLY A 56 17.80 17.25 22.43
N GLY A 57 18.30 16.54 21.41
CA GLY A 57 19.61 16.81 20.83
C GLY A 57 19.74 18.29 20.46
N ALA A 58 20.77 18.96 20.99
CA ALA A 58 20.98 20.38 20.74
C ALA A 58 21.07 20.63 19.23
N PRO A 59 20.30 21.59 18.67
CA PRO A 59 20.41 21.93 17.26
C PRO A 59 21.85 22.36 16.99
N VAL A 60 22.46 21.77 15.97
CA VAL A 60 23.83 22.12 15.60
C VAL A 60 23.85 23.59 15.24
N SER A 61 24.68 24.36 15.95
CA SER A 61 24.82 25.80 15.76
C SER A 61 26.23 26.11 15.28
N PHE A 62 26.33 26.86 14.20
CA PHE A 62 27.59 27.33 13.64
C PHE A 62 27.65 28.86 13.67
N PRO A 63 28.84 29.46 13.70
CA PRO A 63 28.98 30.92 13.73
C PRO A 63 28.41 31.63 12.50
N THR A 64 28.28 30.93 11.36
CA THR A 64 27.77 31.50 10.10
C THR A 64 26.64 30.67 9.51
N ASN A 65 25.70 31.32 8.83
CA ASN A 65 24.65 30.67 8.04
C ASN A 65 24.56 31.35 6.65
N PRO A 66 24.94 30.68 5.55
CA PRO A 66 25.33 29.27 5.46
C PRO A 66 26.73 28.97 6.03
N LEU A 67 26.93 27.71 6.41
CA LEU A 67 28.26 27.13 6.60
C LEU A 67 28.80 26.64 5.24
N ARG A 68 30.05 26.93 4.94
CA ARG A 68 30.73 26.53 3.68
C ARG A 68 32.03 25.80 3.99
N PHE A 69 32.26 24.66 3.35
CA PHE A 69 33.47 23.88 3.54
C PHE A 69 33.70 22.88 2.40
N THR A 70 34.92 22.34 2.31
CA THR A 70 35.30 21.27 1.39
C THR A 70 35.42 19.96 2.17
N ILE A 71 34.95 18.85 1.60
CA ILE A 71 35.09 17.49 2.17
C ILE A 71 36.09 16.65 1.34
N PRO A 72 36.62 15.54 1.90
CA PRO A 72 37.49 14.63 1.14
C PRO A 72 36.77 14.03 -0.07
N GLY A 73 37.53 13.80 -1.14
CA GLY A 73 37.03 13.16 -2.36
C GLY A 73 36.67 14.13 -3.49
N ASN A 74 36.26 13.56 -4.62
CA ASN A 74 35.85 14.27 -5.84
C ASN A 74 34.82 13.49 -6.68
N THR A 75 34.27 12.39 -6.17
CA THR A 75 33.34 11.53 -6.89
C THR A 75 31.89 11.70 -6.41
N LEU A 76 30.94 11.27 -7.26
CA LEU A 76 29.53 11.24 -6.89
C LEU A 76 29.25 10.28 -5.71
N GLY A 77 29.97 9.16 -5.63
CA GLY A 77 29.83 8.19 -4.55
C GLY A 77 30.23 8.76 -3.19
N GLU A 78 31.35 9.48 -3.12
CA GLU A 78 31.81 10.14 -1.89
C GLU A 78 30.83 11.25 -1.45
N ALA A 79 30.31 12.03 -2.41
CA ALA A 79 29.29 13.03 -2.13
C ALA A 79 27.97 12.41 -1.62
N GLN A 80 27.63 11.20 -2.08
CA GLN A 80 26.48 10.42 -1.58
C GLN A 80 26.73 9.91 -0.17
N LEU A 81 27.91 9.36 0.14
CA LEU A 81 28.26 8.93 1.50
C LEU A 81 28.15 10.07 2.52
N PHE A 82 28.60 11.28 2.16
CA PHE A 82 28.42 12.46 3.00
C PHE A 82 26.93 12.81 3.17
N SER A 83 26.16 12.79 2.08
CA SER A 83 24.72 13.06 2.12
C SER A 83 23.98 12.04 2.99
N ASP A 84 24.35 10.76 2.92
CA ASP A 84 23.78 9.68 3.73
C ASP A 84 24.11 9.87 5.21
N ALA A 85 25.34 10.29 5.54
CA ALA A 85 25.73 10.64 6.91
C ALA A 85 24.88 11.81 7.45
N MET A 86 24.71 12.87 6.67
CA MET A 86 23.81 13.99 7.02
C MET A 86 22.35 13.54 7.19
N CYS A 87 21.89 12.55 6.42
CA CYS A 87 20.54 12.01 6.53
C CYS A 87 20.30 11.20 7.81
N LYS A 88 21.35 10.71 8.50
CA LYS A 88 21.20 9.97 9.76
C LYS A 88 20.72 10.83 10.94
N SER A 89 20.81 12.16 10.83
CA SER A 89 20.36 13.09 11.87
C SER A 89 19.00 13.72 11.53
N VAL A 90 18.89 14.40 10.38
CA VAL A 90 17.74 15.27 10.02
C VAL A 90 16.84 14.65 8.93
N LEU A 91 17.17 13.45 8.43
CA LEU A 91 16.40 12.72 7.39
C LEU A 91 16.11 13.57 6.14
N TRP A 92 17.11 14.29 5.64
CA TRP A 92 16.98 15.24 4.53
C TRP A 92 16.30 14.64 3.27
N ASN A 93 15.42 15.41 2.63
CA ASN A 93 14.85 15.04 1.34
C ASN A 93 15.82 15.42 0.21
N ARG A 94 16.24 14.43 -0.59
CA ARG A 94 16.94 14.69 -1.85
C ARG A 94 15.99 15.33 -2.86
N LEU A 95 16.30 16.54 -3.32
CA LEU A 95 15.50 17.30 -4.28
C LEU A 95 15.91 17.02 -5.72
N LYS A 96 17.22 17.07 -6.00
CA LYS A 96 17.73 17.06 -7.37
C LYS A 96 19.16 16.54 -7.42
N LEU A 97 19.47 15.79 -8.47
CA LEU A 97 20.83 15.58 -8.97
C LEU A 97 20.94 16.32 -10.31
N THR A 98 21.89 17.25 -10.41
CA THR A 98 22.22 17.91 -11.67
C THR A 98 23.59 17.42 -12.10
N GLN A 99 23.74 16.99 -13.36
CA GLN A 99 25.02 16.60 -13.95
C GLN A 99 25.26 17.44 -15.19
N ASN A 100 26.41 18.11 -15.24
CA ASN A 100 26.89 18.81 -16.42
C ASN A 100 27.76 17.83 -17.20
N GLN A 101 27.24 17.28 -18.30
CA GLN A 101 28.08 16.52 -19.21
C GLN A 101 29.00 17.49 -19.96
N PRO A 102 30.29 17.14 -20.17
CA PRO A 102 31.11 17.87 -21.13
C PRO A 102 30.41 17.77 -22.49
N LYS A 103 30.08 18.92 -23.10
CA LYS A 103 29.51 18.95 -24.45
C LYS A 103 30.48 18.20 -25.37
N LYS A 104 30.02 17.14 -26.05
CA LYS A 104 30.76 16.57 -27.19
C LYS A 104 31.03 17.73 -28.15
N LYS A 105 32.28 17.87 -28.60
CA LYS A 105 32.68 18.88 -29.59
C LYS A 105 32.05 18.54 -30.95
N ASP A 106 30.74 18.73 -31.09
CA ASP A 106 30.11 18.76 -32.40
C ASP A 106 30.43 20.12 -33.01
N LYS A 107 31.24 20.06 -34.07
CA LYS A 107 31.63 21.23 -34.86
C LYS A 107 30.37 21.93 -35.37
N LYS A 108 30.35 23.26 -35.19
CA LYS A 108 29.41 24.25 -35.75
C LYS A 108 28.06 24.42 -35.02
N LYS A 109 28.08 25.15 -33.90
CA LYS A 109 27.05 26.15 -33.59
C LYS A 109 27.73 27.36 -32.95
N LYS A 110 27.41 28.57 -33.43
CA LYS A 110 27.87 29.84 -32.86
C LYS A 110 27.53 29.86 -31.37
N ASP A 111 28.55 30.04 -30.53
CA ASP A 111 28.40 30.17 -29.08
C ASP A 111 27.54 31.40 -28.76
N LEU A 112 26.31 31.15 -28.35
CA LEU A 112 25.54 32.12 -27.56
C LEU A 112 26.14 32.07 -26.15
N GLY A 113 26.71 33.19 -25.71
CA GLY A 113 27.48 33.33 -24.47
C GLY A 113 26.76 32.84 -23.22
N GLY A 114 26.99 31.58 -22.86
CA GLY A 114 26.66 31.03 -21.56
C GLY A 114 27.90 30.99 -20.67
N ARG A 115 27.73 31.33 -19.39
CA ARG A 115 28.79 31.18 -18.38
C ARG A 115 29.29 29.72 -18.37
N PRO A 116 30.62 29.47 -18.35
CA PRO A 116 31.15 28.11 -18.25
C PRO A 116 30.55 27.38 -17.03
N PRO A 117 30.27 26.07 -17.13
CA PRO A 117 29.79 25.31 -15.98
C PRO A 117 30.82 25.34 -14.85
N GLU A 118 30.36 25.58 -13.63
CA GLU A 118 31.24 25.72 -12.45
C GLU A 118 31.40 24.40 -11.67
N PHE A 119 30.58 23.40 -11.97
CA PHE A 119 30.57 22.09 -11.32
C PHE A 119 30.30 20.95 -12.31
N PHE A 120 30.80 19.75 -12.02
CA PHE A 120 30.47 18.54 -12.78
C PHE A 120 29.11 17.97 -12.36
N PHE A 121 28.83 17.93 -11.06
CA PHE A 121 27.51 17.56 -10.53
C PHE A 121 27.14 18.35 -9.28
N LYS A 122 25.84 18.37 -8.97
CA LYS A 122 25.26 18.98 -7.77
C LYS A 122 24.19 18.07 -7.16
N LEU A 123 24.30 17.82 -5.86
CA LEU A 123 23.29 17.15 -5.03
C LEU A 123 22.59 18.18 -4.15
N ASP A 124 21.28 18.38 -4.33
CA ASP A 124 20.47 19.30 -3.52
C ASP A 124 19.62 18.52 -2.51
N HIS A 125 19.67 18.93 -1.23
CA HIS A 125 18.92 18.34 -0.13
C HIS A 125 18.20 19.40 0.68
N GLN A 126 16.97 19.12 1.13
CA GLN A 126 16.15 20.07 1.89
C GLN A 126 15.44 19.40 3.06
N CYS A 127 15.18 20.16 4.13
CA CYS A 127 14.47 19.68 5.30
C CYS A 127 13.11 19.02 4.93
N PRO A 128 12.73 17.89 5.56
CA PRO A 128 11.42 17.26 5.36
C PRO A 128 10.22 18.15 5.63
N ARG A 129 10.37 19.12 6.53
CA ARG A 129 9.34 20.09 6.91
C ARG A 129 9.35 21.35 6.05
N ALA A 130 10.13 21.37 4.97
CA ALA A 130 10.12 22.48 4.04
C ALA A 130 8.77 22.64 3.33
N ARG A 131 8.54 23.87 2.85
CA ARG A 131 7.30 24.37 2.23
C ARG A 131 6.16 24.55 3.23
N HIS A 132 5.08 25.19 2.79
CA HIS A 132 3.82 25.23 3.53
C HIS A 132 2.82 24.24 2.91
N LEU A 133 1.84 23.82 3.69
CA LEU A 133 0.68 23.10 3.16
C LEU A 133 -0.45 24.10 2.96
N ASP A 134 -0.63 24.54 1.73
CA ASP A 134 -1.83 25.29 1.35
C ASP A 134 -2.97 24.28 1.14
N ARG A 135 -3.89 24.24 2.10
CA ARG A 135 -5.08 23.40 1.98
C ARG A 135 -6.10 24.10 1.09
N SER A 136 -6.63 23.36 0.12
CA SER A 136 -7.82 23.82 -0.61
C SER A 136 -8.97 24.06 0.39
N PRO A 137 -9.77 25.14 0.23
CA PRO A 137 -10.91 25.45 1.10
C PRO A 137 -11.90 24.29 1.29
N PHE A 138 -11.98 23.38 0.32
CA PHE A 138 -12.88 22.22 0.33
C PHE A 138 -12.20 20.90 0.76
N SER A 139 -10.98 20.96 1.28
CA SER A 139 -10.25 19.76 1.69
C SER A 139 -10.89 19.12 2.93
N ARG A 140 -11.37 17.88 2.77
CA ARG A 140 -11.84 17.03 3.88
C ARG A 140 -10.72 16.50 4.79
N LYS A 141 -9.44 16.70 4.43
CA LYS A 141 -8.29 16.24 5.22
C LYS A 141 -8.02 17.18 6.40
N LYS A 142 -8.22 16.67 7.62
CA LYS A 142 -8.01 17.41 8.88
C LYS A 142 -6.60 17.24 9.48
N HIS A 143 -5.85 16.20 9.08
CA HIS A 143 -4.55 15.87 9.69
C HIS A 143 -3.51 17.00 9.61
N PRO A 144 -2.86 17.35 10.73
CA PRO A 144 -1.87 18.43 10.76
C PRO A 144 -0.76 18.21 9.72
N SER A 145 -0.35 19.30 9.07
CA SER A 145 0.74 19.25 8.10
C SER A 145 2.06 18.99 8.81
N ARG A 146 2.89 18.10 8.24
CA ARG A 146 4.29 17.96 8.63
C ARG A 146 5.15 19.16 8.19
N LYS A 147 4.66 19.96 7.25
CA LYS A 147 5.38 21.07 6.62
C LYS A 147 5.14 22.38 7.37
N CYS A 148 6.21 23.07 7.75
CA CYS A 148 6.22 24.33 8.53
C CYS A 148 7.01 25.46 7.85
N GLY A 149 7.36 25.32 6.57
CA GLY A 149 8.09 26.35 5.83
C GLY A 149 9.59 26.37 6.12
N CYS A 150 10.15 25.28 6.65
CA CYS A 150 11.57 25.23 7.01
C CYS A 150 12.47 25.56 5.81
N GLN A 151 13.41 26.50 6.01
CA GLN A 151 14.37 26.96 5.01
C GLN A 151 15.76 26.32 5.20
N ALA A 152 15.88 25.27 6.00
CA ALA A 152 17.12 24.53 6.12
C ALA A 152 17.31 23.65 4.88
N TRP A 153 18.51 23.67 4.31
CA TRP A 153 18.91 22.90 3.13
C TRP A 153 20.43 22.85 2.99
N PHE A 154 20.94 21.88 2.25
CA PHE A 154 22.35 21.87 1.87
C PHE A 154 22.52 21.37 0.44
N HIS A 155 23.67 21.66 -0.14
CA HIS A 155 24.08 21.03 -1.37
C HIS A 155 25.55 20.66 -1.38
N VAL A 156 25.86 19.63 -2.16
CA VAL A 156 27.23 19.21 -2.45
C VAL A 156 27.48 19.40 -3.94
N ILE A 157 28.52 20.14 -4.31
CA ILE A 157 28.97 20.27 -5.69
C ILE A 157 30.37 19.68 -5.87
N HIS A 158 30.62 19.06 -7.02
CA HIS A 158 31.98 18.80 -7.49
C HIS A 158 32.44 19.99 -8.31
N HIS A 159 33.20 20.88 -7.66
CA HIS A 159 33.64 22.15 -8.25
C HIS A 159 34.79 21.92 -9.23
N ILE A 160 34.66 22.45 -10.46
CA ILE A 160 35.60 22.15 -11.55
C ILE A 160 36.98 22.71 -11.27
N ALA A 161 37.07 23.99 -10.91
CA ALA A 161 38.37 24.67 -10.85
C ALA A 161 39.27 24.18 -9.70
N SER A 162 38.67 23.74 -8.58
CA SER A 162 39.43 23.18 -7.45
C SER A 162 39.44 21.65 -7.42
N ASN A 163 38.75 21.00 -8.36
CA ASN A 163 38.53 19.55 -8.39
C ASN A 163 38.15 18.95 -7.03
N SER A 164 37.28 19.63 -6.29
CA SER A 164 36.94 19.26 -4.90
C SER A 164 35.44 19.25 -4.65
N LEU A 165 35.02 18.49 -3.64
CA LEU A 165 33.63 18.49 -3.17
C LEU A 165 33.39 19.65 -2.21
N ARG A 166 32.60 20.64 -2.64
CA ARG A 166 32.21 21.80 -1.82
C ARG A 166 30.80 21.64 -1.29
N VAL A 167 30.62 21.91 0.00
CA VAL A 167 29.35 21.86 0.70
C VAL A 167 28.94 23.27 1.09
N THR A 168 27.70 23.65 0.75
CA THR A 168 27.04 24.82 1.33
C THR A 168 25.85 24.34 2.12
N TRP A 169 25.80 24.67 3.41
CA TRP A 169 24.77 24.21 4.32
C TRP A 169 24.10 25.36 5.05
N TYR A 170 22.81 25.54 4.76
CA TYR A 170 21.91 26.39 5.52
C TYR A 170 21.30 25.55 6.64
N TRP A 171 21.92 25.59 7.81
CA TRP A 171 21.68 24.66 8.91
C TRP A 171 20.57 25.10 9.86
N ALA A 172 20.19 26.37 9.87
CA ALA A 172 19.20 26.88 10.82
C ALA A 172 17.79 26.34 10.53
N HIS A 173 17.26 25.53 11.46
CA HIS A 173 15.88 25.05 11.44
C HIS A 173 14.96 26.00 12.20
N ASN A 174 13.72 26.13 11.74
CA ASN A 174 12.65 26.89 12.43
C ASN A 174 11.69 25.98 13.22
N HIS A 175 12.15 24.79 13.57
CA HIS A 175 11.41 23.78 14.33
C HIS A 175 12.39 22.95 15.15
N ASP A 176 11.91 22.38 16.25
CA ASP A 176 12.72 21.58 17.15
C ASP A 176 12.95 20.19 16.57
N LEU A 177 14.18 19.95 16.12
CA LEU A 177 14.66 18.64 15.67
C LEU A 177 14.65 17.66 16.85
N GLY A 178 14.16 16.43 16.61
CA GLY A 178 14.21 15.37 17.63
C GLY A 178 13.24 15.56 18.81
N SER A 179 12.36 16.56 18.79
CA SER A 179 11.22 16.60 19.71
C SER A 179 10.30 15.40 19.46
N ILE A 180 9.55 14.94 20.47
CA ILE A 180 8.58 13.83 20.29
C ILE A 180 7.59 14.14 19.17
N SER A 181 7.12 15.39 19.11
CA SER A 181 6.24 15.87 18.04
C SER A 181 6.92 15.77 16.67
N ASP A 182 8.20 16.13 16.57
CA ASP A 182 8.98 15.99 15.34
C ASP A 182 9.18 14.52 14.97
N ILE A 183 9.56 13.63 15.89
CA ILE A 183 9.75 12.20 15.65
C ILE A 183 8.49 11.56 15.07
N VAL A 184 7.32 11.78 15.69
CA VAL A 184 6.03 11.24 15.20
C VAL A 184 5.64 11.83 13.85
N ALA A 185 5.99 13.09 13.62
CA ALA A 185 5.70 13.81 12.38
C ALA A 185 6.81 13.72 11.33
N SER A 186 7.91 13.02 11.58
CA SER A 186 9.02 12.85 10.66
C SER A 186 8.93 11.53 9.91
N ARG A 187 9.71 11.38 8.83
CA ARG A 187 9.79 10.08 8.14
C ARG A 187 10.38 9.04 9.10
N LEU A 188 10.06 7.77 8.87
CA LEU A 188 10.74 6.70 9.59
C LEU A 188 12.22 6.70 9.16
N PRO A 189 13.16 6.48 10.09
CA PRO A 189 14.53 6.19 9.73
C PRO A 189 14.63 4.96 8.81
N PRO A 190 15.62 4.90 7.91
CA PRO A 190 15.77 3.78 6.98
C PRO A 190 15.85 2.40 7.67
N CYS A 191 16.45 2.31 8.86
CA CYS A 191 16.49 1.06 9.63
C CYS A 191 15.12 0.63 10.14
N VAL A 192 14.28 1.58 10.58
CA VAL A 192 12.91 1.33 11.03
C VAL A 192 12.00 0.99 9.85
N GLU A 193 12.15 1.68 8.72
CA GLU A 193 11.44 1.38 7.48
C GLU A 193 11.77 -0.02 6.97
N LYS A 194 13.05 -0.41 6.99
CA LYS A 194 13.50 -1.76 6.64
C LYS A 194 12.88 -2.83 7.55
N TRP A 195 12.91 -2.63 8.87
CA TRP A 195 12.28 -3.56 9.81
C TRP A 195 10.78 -3.71 9.52
N LEU A 196 10.08 -2.60 9.26
CA LEU A 196 8.66 -2.61 8.95
C LEU A 196 8.36 -3.37 7.65
N ASP A 197 9.16 -3.13 6.61
CA ASP A 197 9.06 -3.85 5.34
C ASP A 197 9.29 -5.35 5.53
N GLU A 198 10.29 -5.76 6.31
CA GLU A 198 10.55 -7.18 6.61
C GLU A 198 9.38 -7.84 7.34
N ARG A 199 8.75 -7.16 8.30
CA ARG A 199 7.55 -7.68 8.99
C ARG A 199 6.39 -7.85 8.01
N VAL A 200 6.14 -6.85 7.16
CA VAL A 200 5.13 -6.93 6.10
C VAL A 200 5.48 -8.05 5.10
N VAL A 201 6.76 -8.29 4.86
CA VAL A 201 7.24 -9.38 3.99
C VAL A 201 6.97 -10.76 4.56
N SER A 202 7.16 -10.92 5.86
CA SER A 202 6.88 -12.17 6.57
C SER A 202 5.40 -12.54 6.64
N GLY A 203 4.49 -11.66 6.21
CA GLY A 203 3.05 -11.90 6.29
C GLY A 203 2.44 -11.62 7.66
N ALA A 204 3.15 -10.91 8.54
CA ALA A 204 2.64 -10.52 9.85
C ALA A 204 1.38 -9.65 9.73
N SER A 205 0.38 -9.92 10.58
CA SER A 205 -0.85 -9.14 10.62
C SER A 205 -0.60 -7.73 11.12
N CYS A 206 -1.47 -6.77 10.76
CA CYS A 206 -1.36 -5.39 11.22
C CYS A 206 -1.30 -5.29 12.76
N SER A 207 -2.10 -6.10 13.45
CA SER A 207 -2.10 -6.16 14.93
C SER A 207 -0.76 -6.64 15.49
N ASN A 208 -0.18 -7.69 14.89
CA ASN A 208 1.09 -8.24 15.36
C ASN A 208 2.25 -7.26 15.14
N ILE A 209 2.28 -6.59 13.98
CA ILE A 209 3.29 -5.57 13.69
C ILE A 209 3.17 -4.40 14.67
N LEU A 210 1.96 -3.92 14.92
CA LEU A 210 1.73 -2.82 15.84
C LEU A 210 2.18 -3.19 17.26
N LYS A 211 1.79 -4.37 17.76
CA LYS A 211 2.23 -4.89 19.06
C LYS A 211 3.76 -5.00 19.15
N ALA A 212 4.42 -5.48 18.11
CA ALA A 212 5.87 -5.60 18.08
C ALA A 212 6.59 -4.24 18.03
N SER A 213 6.00 -3.24 17.37
CA SER A 213 6.52 -1.87 17.36
C SER A 213 6.30 -1.11 18.67
N GLN A 214 5.23 -1.42 19.40
CA GLN A 214 4.82 -0.72 20.63
C GLN A 214 4.90 -1.66 21.84
N SER A 215 5.94 -2.51 21.87
CA SER A 215 6.10 -3.49 22.95
C SER A 215 6.23 -2.77 24.30
N PRO A 216 5.45 -3.15 25.33
CA PRO A 216 5.56 -2.55 26.67
C PRO A 216 6.98 -2.61 27.24
N SER A 217 7.73 -3.68 26.94
CA SER A 217 9.10 -3.86 27.40
C SER A 217 10.08 -2.82 26.81
N VAL A 218 9.82 -2.36 25.59
CA VAL A 218 10.63 -1.34 24.91
C VAL A 218 10.21 0.06 25.36
N LEU A 219 8.90 0.29 25.47
CA LEU A 219 8.36 1.55 25.96
C LEU A 219 8.79 1.84 27.41
N ALA A 220 8.97 0.80 28.23
CA ALA A 220 9.47 0.93 29.60
C ALA A 220 10.93 1.42 29.68
N LEU A 221 11.70 1.36 28.59
CA LEU A 221 13.08 1.84 28.53
C LEU A 221 13.19 3.31 28.09
N GLU A 222 12.06 3.93 27.73
CA GLU A 222 12.03 5.34 27.36
C GLU A 222 12.39 6.24 28.54
N ASN A 223 13.05 7.35 28.24
CA ASN A 223 13.45 8.35 29.21
C ASN A 223 13.46 9.74 28.57
N ALA A 224 13.85 10.77 29.33
CA ALA A 224 13.84 12.16 28.87
C ALA A 224 14.65 12.40 27.58
N ASN A 225 15.67 11.57 27.33
CA ASN A 225 16.60 11.71 26.21
C ASN A 225 16.42 10.62 25.14
N ALA A 226 15.54 9.63 25.34
CA ALA A 226 15.40 8.49 24.44
C ALA A 226 13.95 8.02 24.35
N VAL A 227 13.42 7.94 23.13
CA VAL A 227 12.03 7.53 22.87
C VAL A 227 11.99 6.43 21.81
N ALA A 228 11.13 5.42 21.97
CA ALA A 228 11.08 4.29 21.06
C ALA A 228 10.64 4.71 19.65
N SER A 229 11.39 4.31 18.62
CA SER A 229 11.08 4.61 17.20
C SER A 229 9.75 4.02 16.74
N GLY A 230 9.28 2.97 17.41
CA GLY A 230 7.96 2.39 17.15
C GLY A 230 6.78 3.34 17.36
N ARG A 231 6.95 4.42 18.15
CA ARG A 231 5.91 5.46 18.32
C ARG A 231 5.56 6.19 17.03
N ALA A 232 6.50 6.27 16.08
CA ALA A 232 6.27 6.89 14.78
C ALA A 232 5.51 5.97 13.81
N ILE A 233 5.36 4.67 14.13
CA ILE A 233 4.67 3.70 13.29
C ILE A 233 3.17 3.72 13.60
N GLY A 234 2.38 4.24 12.67
CA GLY A 234 0.92 4.28 12.76
C GLY A 234 0.22 3.07 12.13
N TYR A 235 -0.96 2.72 12.65
CA TYR A 235 -1.81 1.65 12.10
C TYR A 235 -2.10 1.83 10.60
N ASP A 236 -2.44 3.04 10.17
CA ASP A 236 -2.76 3.32 8.75
C ASP A 236 -1.56 3.13 7.83
N GLN A 237 -0.35 3.42 8.31
CA GLN A 237 0.88 3.19 7.56
C GLN A 237 1.11 1.69 7.35
N ILE A 238 1.01 0.88 8.42
CA ILE A 238 1.13 -0.58 8.33
C ILE A 238 0.07 -1.14 7.38
N ARG A 239 -1.20 -0.72 7.55
CA ARG A 239 -2.31 -1.14 6.68
C ARG A 239 -2.07 -0.77 5.22
N TYR A 240 -1.56 0.42 4.96
CA TYR A 240 -1.21 0.87 3.61
C TYR A 240 -0.12 0.01 2.99
N LEU A 241 0.96 -0.29 3.73
CA LEU A 241 2.07 -1.12 3.23
C LEU A 241 1.61 -2.56 2.95
N ILE A 242 0.83 -3.17 3.84
CA ILE A 242 0.23 -4.49 3.62
C ILE A 242 -0.63 -4.47 2.35
N LYS A 243 -1.50 -3.46 2.19
CA LYS A 243 -2.35 -3.33 0.99
C LYS A 243 -1.52 -3.11 -0.28
N LYS A 244 -0.47 -2.29 -0.21
CA LYS A 244 0.44 -2.03 -1.34
C LYS A 244 1.15 -3.32 -1.77
N ARG A 245 1.64 -4.12 -0.82
CA ARG A 245 2.21 -5.44 -1.07
C ARG A 245 1.19 -6.40 -1.67
N ALA A 246 0.01 -6.50 -1.08
CA ALA A 246 -1.06 -7.36 -1.57
C ALA A 246 -1.41 -7.00 -3.03
N ASN A 247 -1.52 -5.71 -3.34
CA ASN A 247 -1.74 -5.24 -4.71
C ASN A 247 -0.59 -5.60 -5.66
N PHE A 248 0.67 -5.47 -5.23
CA PHE A 248 1.83 -5.86 -6.03
C PHE A 248 1.83 -7.35 -6.35
N LEU A 249 1.50 -8.21 -5.37
CA LEU A 249 1.40 -9.66 -5.56
C LEU A 249 0.17 -10.06 -6.39
N ALA A 250 -0.94 -9.35 -6.22
CA ALA A 250 -2.20 -9.59 -6.92
C ALA A 250 -2.14 -9.15 -8.40
N LYS A 251 -1.45 -8.06 -8.71
CA LYS A 251 -1.40 -7.48 -10.05
C LYS A 251 -0.23 -8.08 -10.84
N LYS A 252 -0.52 -9.12 -11.63
CA LYS A 252 0.47 -9.83 -12.49
C LYS A 252 0.78 -9.07 -13.79
N ASP A 253 -0.06 -8.10 -14.17
CA ASP A 253 0.08 -7.30 -15.38
C ASP A 253 -0.59 -5.92 -15.22
N SER A 254 -0.20 -4.94 -16.04
CA SER A 254 -0.85 -3.63 -16.06
C SER A 254 -2.28 -3.71 -16.58
N ASN A 255 -2.54 -4.58 -17.56
CA ASN A 255 -3.85 -4.91 -18.10
C ASN A 255 -4.53 -6.00 -17.26
N VAL A 256 -5.79 -5.79 -16.88
CA VAL A 256 -6.53 -6.70 -15.99
C VAL A 256 -6.72 -8.09 -16.61
N PHE A 257 -7.07 -8.17 -17.90
CA PHE A 257 -7.30 -9.44 -18.59
C PHE A 257 -6.01 -10.25 -18.78
N ASN A 258 -4.89 -9.58 -19.09
CA ASN A 258 -3.58 -10.22 -19.09
C ASN A 258 -3.19 -10.70 -17.68
N SER A 259 -3.52 -9.92 -16.65
CA SER A 259 -3.29 -10.32 -15.26
C SER A 259 -4.11 -11.55 -14.88
N LEU A 260 -5.37 -11.64 -15.31
CA LEU A 260 -6.24 -12.79 -15.09
C LEU A 260 -5.75 -14.03 -15.86
N SER A 261 -5.26 -13.85 -17.09
CA SER A 261 -4.66 -14.94 -17.87
C SER A 261 -3.42 -15.51 -17.17
N LYS A 262 -2.57 -14.65 -16.59
CA LYS A 262 -1.44 -15.09 -15.74
C LYS A 262 -1.89 -15.78 -14.46
N TRP A 263 -3.01 -15.35 -13.87
CA TRP A 263 -3.59 -16.03 -12.71
C TRP A 263 -4.16 -17.39 -13.06
N GLN A 264 -4.84 -17.54 -14.20
CA GLN A 264 -5.33 -18.82 -14.69
C GLN A 264 -4.19 -19.85 -14.75
N LEU A 265 -3.12 -19.53 -15.47
CA LEU A 265 -1.94 -20.42 -15.59
C LEU A 265 -1.34 -20.79 -14.23
N LEU A 266 -1.25 -19.81 -13.31
CA LEU A 266 -0.72 -20.04 -11.97
C LEU A 266 -1.64 -20.95 -11.13
N LEU A 267 -2.95 -20.77 -11.21
CA LEU A 267 -3.93 -21.56 -10.49
C LEU A 267 -3.96 -23.00 -11.03
N GLU A 268 -4.01 -23.16 -12.35
CA GLU A 268 -3.97 -24.46 -13.03
C GLU A 268 -2.69 -25.22 -12.71
N SER A 269 -1.52 -24.56 -12.70
CA SER A 269 -0.24 -25.19 -12.29
C SER A 269 -0.22 -25.68 -10.84
N ARG A 270 -1.17 -25.23 -10.01
CA ARG A 270 -1.37 -25.66 -8.61
C ARG A 270 -2.53 -26.64 -8.47
N ASN A 271 -3.02 -27.20 -9.57
CA ASN A 271 -4.17 -28.10 -9.66
C ASN A 271 -5.51 -27.47 -9.23
N TRP A 272 -5.63 -26.14 -9.27
CA TRP A 272 -6.93 -25.50 -9.07
C TRP A 272 -7.77 -25.65 -10.35
N THR A 273 -9.08 -25.77 -10.18
CA THR A 273 -10.01 -25.77 -11.30
C THR A 273 -10.40 -24.34 -11.58
N VAL A 274 -10.25 -23.91 -12.84
CA VAL A 274 -10.54 -22.54 -13.30
C VAL A 274 -11.53 -22.61 -14.46
N HIS A 275 -12.47 -21.68 -14.49
CA HIS A 275 -13.31 -21.39 -15.64
C HIS A 275 -13.09 -19.95 -16.07
N ALA A 276 -12.48 -19.79 -17.25
CA ALA A 276 -12.13 -18.51 -17.82
C ALA A 276 -12.54 -18.49 -19.30
N SER A 277 -13.85 -18.61 -19.56
CA SER A 277 -14.38 -18.71 -20.92
C SER A 277 -14.10 -17.46 -21.76
N ILE A 278 -14.21 -16.28 -21.18
CA ILE A 278 -13.98 -15.00 -21.86
C ILE A 278 -13.16 -14.07 -20.95
N LEU A 279 -11.86 -13.91 -21.25
CA LEU A 279 -10.94 -12.99 -20.58
C LEU A 279 -10.73 -11.72 -21.40
N GLN A 280 -11.81 -11.00 -21.68
CA GLN A 280 -11.79 -9.72 -22.37
C GLN A 280 -12.98 -8.87 -21.92
N ASP A 281 -12.99 -7.60 -22.34
CA ASP A 281 -14.09 -6.70 -22.05
C ASP A 281 -15.36 -7.17 -22.76
N SER A 282 -16.25 -7.80 -22.00
CA SER A 282 -17.46 -8.42 -22.51
C SER A 282 -18.50 -8.54 -21.39
N PRO A 283 -19.80 -8.40 -21.69
CA PRO A 283 -20.87 -8.75 -20.74
C PRO A 283 -20.82 -10.22 -20.31
N ASN A 284 -20.22 -11.09 -21.14
CA ASN A 284 -20.06 -12.51 -20.89
C ASN A 284 -18.70 -12.84 -20.23
N PHE A 285 -17.96 -11.84 -19.77
CA PHE A 285 -16.75 -12.06 -18.97
C PHE A 285 -17.08 -12.94 -17.76
N VAL A 286 -16.35 -14.04 -17.60
CA VAL A 286 -16.42 -14.92 -16.43
C VAL A 286 -15.01 -15.37 -16.07
N PHE A 287 -14.68 -15.24 -14.78
CA PHE A 287 -13.49 -15.84 -14.18
C PHE A 287 -13.88 -16.49 -12.86
N ALA A 288 -14.01 -17.82 -12.86
CA ALA A 288 -14.37 -18.60 -11.69
C ALA A 288 -13.29 -19.62 -11.35
N PHE A 289 -13.15 -19.95 -10.07
CA PHE A 289 -12.17 -20.94 -9.64
C PHE A 289 -12.50 -21.54 -8.27
N TYR A 290 -11.95 -22.73 -8.04
CA TYR A 290 -11.86 -23.35 -6.72
C TYR A 290 -10.61 -24.23 -6.60
N SER A 291 -10.16 -24.44 -5.37
CA SER A 291 -9.02 -25.29 -5.05
C SER A 291 -9.39 -26.77 -4.95
N PRO A 292 -8.41 -27.71 -5.02
CA PRO A 292 -8.65 -29.13 -4.80
C PRO A 292 -9.38 -29.43 -3.48
N TRP A 293 -9.00 -28.74 -2.41
CA TRP A 293 -9.65 -28.90 -1.11
C TRP A 293 -11.11 -28.47 -1.15
N GLN A 294 -11.42 -27.34 -1.78
CA GLN A 294 -12.81 -26.90 -1.93
C GLN A 294 -13.65 -27.86 -2.77
N ARG A 295 -13.07 -28.46 -3.82
CA ARG A 295 -13.73 -29.52 -4.59
C ARG A 295 -14.09 -30.71 -3.71
N GLN A 296 -13.16 -31.15 -2.85
CA GLN A 296 -13.41 -32.25 -1.91
C GLN A 296 -14.53 -31.89 -0.93
N MET A 297 -14.55 -30.67 -0.42
CA MET A 297 -15.62 -30.20 0.47
C MET A 297 -16.97 -30.19 -0.25
N LEU A 298 -17.02 -29.69 -1.50
CA LEU A 298 -18.22 -29.71 -2.33
C LEU A 298 -18.74 -31.13 -2.58
N VAL A 299 -17.86 -32.06 -2.99
CA VAL A 299 -18.23 -33.46 -3.24
C VAL A 299 -18.74 -34.14 -1.96
N LYS A 300 -18.08 -33.91 -0.82
CA LYS A 300 -18.41 -34.59 0.43
C LYS A 300 -19.64 -34.01 1.14
N HIS A 301 -19.90 -32.72 0.99
CA HIS A 301 -20.87 -32.00 1.84
C HIS A 301 -21.87 -31.13 1.07
N GLY A 302 -21.68 -30.90 -0.23
CA GLY A 302 -22.53 -30.02 -1.04
C GLY A 302 -23.80 -30.65 -1.60
N GLN A 303 -24.02 -31.95 -1.42
CA GLN A 303 -25.14 -32.65 -2.05
C GLN A 303 -26.53 -32.25 -1.50
N ARG A 304 -26.60 -31.77 -0.26
CA ARG A 304 -27.88 -31.31 0.31
C ARG A 304 -28.28 -29.95 -0.22
N MET A 305 -27.40 -28.97 -0.09
CA MET A 305 -27.68 -27.60 -0.46
C MET A 305 -26.40 -26.85 -0.76
N ILE A 306 -26.41 -26.11 -1.88
CA ILE A 306 -25.45 -25.05 -2.14
C ILE A 306 -26.14 -23.70 -1.97
N MET A 307 -25.40 -22.71 -1.48
CA MET A 307 -25.85 -21.34 -1.32
C MET A 307 -25.06 -20.44 -2.26
N ILE A 308 -25.73 -19.49 -2.91
CA ILE A 308 -25.12 -18.54 -3.84
C ILE A 308 -25.41 -17.15 -3.32
N ASP A 309 -24.36 -16.37 -3.11
CA ASP A 309 -24.48 -14.97 -2.70
C ASP A 309 -23.81 -14.07 -3.72
N SER A 310 -24.54 -13.05 -4.17
CA SER A 310 -24.05 -12.05 -5.11
C SER A 310 -23.64 -10.78 -4.35
N THR A 311 -22.39 -10.36 -4.51
CA THR A 311 -21.90 -9.10 -3.94
C THR A 311 -21.63 -8.11 -5.06
N HIS A 312 -22.58 -7.20 -5.27
CA HIS A 312 -22.42 -6.09 -6.22
C HIS A 312 -21.35 -5.10 -5.75
N ASN A 313 -20.70 -4.42 -6.70
CA ASN A 313 -19.69 -3.39 -6.43
C ASN A 313 -18.42 -3.89 -5.71
N SER A 314 -18.13 -5.19 -5.74
CA SER A 314 -16.95 -5.79 -5.09
C SER A 314 -15.62 -5.30 -5.65
N VAL A 315 -15.62 -4.79 -6.89
CA VAL A 315 -14.44 -4.26 -7.57
C VAL A 315 -14.56 -2.74 -7.77
N SER A 316 -13.51 -2.01 -7.38
CA SER A 316 -13.43 -0.56 -7.58
C SER A 316 -12.90 -0.16 -8.96
N ASN A 317 -12.34 -1.12 -9.71
CA ASN A 317 -11.83 -0.94 -11.05
C ASN A 317 -12.96 -1.17 -12.06
N TYR A 318 -13.36 -0.09 -12.74
CA TYR A 318 -14.24 -0.08 -13.91
C TYR A 318 -13.49 -0.59 -15.14
N PHE A 319 -12.91 -1.78 -15.05
CA PHE A 319 -12.08 -2.33 -16.14
C PHE A 319 -12.93 -2.87 -17.30
N LEU A 320 -14.24 -2.95 -17.10
CA LEU A 320 -15.23 -3.22 -18.14
C LEU A 320 -15.70 -1.89 -18.72
N SER A 321 -15.93 -1.86 -20.02
CA SER A 321 -16.49 -0.72 -20.75
C SER A 321 -17.79 -0.21 -20.13
N ASN A 322 -18.10 1.06 -20.39
CA ASN A 322 -19.32 1.74 -19.95
C ASN A 322 -19.47 1.90 -18.42
N GLY A 323 -18.36 1.83 -17.67
CA GLY A 323 -18.41 2.03 -16.22
C GLY A 323 -19.08 0.88 -15.48
N LYS A 324 -19.16 -0.31 -16.09
CA LYS A 324 -19.67 -1.51 -15.42
C LYS A 324 -18.64 -2.02 -14.41
N LYS A 325 -19.15 -2.54 -13.29
CA LYS A 325 -18.34 -3.24 -12.30
C LYS A 325 -18.57 -4.74 -12.45
N ALA A 326 -17.54 -5.52 -12.21
CA ALA A 326 -17.70 -6.95 -12.11
C ALA A 326 -18.51 -7.31 -10.84
N SER A 327 -19.38 -8.29 -10.97
CA SER A 327 -20.07 -8.90 -9.82
C SER A 327 -19.20 -10.04 -9.27
N LEU A 328 -19.17 -10.16 -7.94
CA LEU A 328 -18.56 -11.31 -7.27
C LEU A 328 -19.68 -12.24 -6.82
N PHE A 329 -19.60 -13.51 -7.20
CA PHE A 329 -20.43 -14.57 -6.69
C PHE A 329 -19.60 -15.45 -5.75
N SER A 330 -20.13 -15.68 -4.55
CA SER A 330 -19.60 -16.65 -3.61
C SER A 330 -20.53 -17.85 -3.58
N ILE A 331 -20.00 -19.03 -3.92
CA ILE A 331 -20.72 -20.29 -3.75
C ILE A 331 -20.28 -20.90 -2.44
N LEU A 332 -21.25 -21.28 -1.63
CA LEU A 332 -21.07 -21.74 -0.25
C LEU A 332 -21.77 -23.08 -0.06
N ILE A 333 -21.24 -23.90 0.85
CA ILE A 333 -21.95 -25.04 1.44
C ILE A 333 -22.07 -24.83 2.94
N ARG A 334 -22.87 -25.66 3.62
CA ARG A 334 -22.88 -25.68 5.08
C ARG A 334 -21.65 -26.45 5.57
N ASP A 335 -20.81 -25.79 6.35
CA ASP A 335 -19.68 -26.41 7.04
C ASP A 335 -20.20 -27.51 7.98
N PRO A 336 -19.75 -28.77 7.83
CA PRO A 336 -20.19 -29.87 8.68
C PRO A 336 -19.76 -29.75 10.14
N LEU A 337 -18.69 -29.01 10.44
CA LEU A 337 -18.14 -28.86 11.79
C LEU A 337 -18.75 -27.66 12.50
N THR A 338 -18.77 -26.50 11.85
CA THR A 338 -19.21 -25.25 12.48
C THR A 338 -20.68 -24.93 12.22
N GLY A 339 -21.30 -25.57 11.23
CA GLY A 339 -22.64 -25.26 10.75
C GLY A 339 -22.76 -23.93 10.00
N LYS A 340 -21.66 -23.18 9.83
CA LYS A 340 -21.59 -21.88 9.12
C LYS A 340 -21.42 -22.07 7.61
N GLY A 341 -21.50 -20.98 6.85
CA GLY A 341 -21.20 -21.01 5.42
C GLY A 341 -19.71 -21.24 5.16
N LEU A 342 -19.39 -22.23 4.33
CA LEU A 342 -18.04 -22.54 3.86
C LEU A 342 -17.91 -22.21 2.37
N PRO A 343 -17.04 -21.27 1.96
CA PRO A 343 -16.89 -20.90 0.55
C PRO A 343 -16.17 -22.01 -0.22
N ILE A 344 -16.83 -22.51 -1.25
CA ILE A 344 -16.32 -23.60 -2.10
C ILE A 344 -15.91 -23.13 -3.49
N ALA A 345 -16.41 -21.99 -3.97
CA ALA A 345 -15.98 -21.42 -5.23
C ALA A 345 -16.25 -19.92 -5.25
N TRP A 346 -15.49 -19.22 -6.07
CA TRP A 346 -15.68 -17.81 -6.37
C TRP A 346 -15.81 -17.62 -7.86
N ALA A 347 -16.64 -16.66 -8.28
CA ALA A 347 -16.74 -16.25 -9.66
C ALA A 347 -16.84 -14.74 -9.80
N PHE A 348 -16.07 -14.18 -10.72
CA PHE A 348 -16.18 -12.80 -11.16
C PHE A 348 -16.88 -12.77 -12.51
N THR A 349 -17.91 -11.94 -12.66
CA THR A 349 -18.66 -11.84 -13.92
C THR A 349 -18.81 -10.42 -14.40
N GLY A 350 -18.99 -10.25 -15.72
CA GLY A 350 -19.23 -8.94 -16.34
C GLY A 350 -20.65 -8.41 -16.13
N SER A 351 -21.57 -9.29 -15.73
CA SER A 351 -22.96 -8.96 -15.41
C SER A 351 -23.52 -9.92 -14.35
N SER A 352 -24.52 -9.46 -13.59
CA SER A 352 -25.37 -10.33 -12.75
C SER A 352 -26.51 -10.96 -13.55
N ALA A 353 -26.40 -11.03 -14.88
CA ALA A 353 -27.43 -11.59 -15.73
C ALA A 353 -27.51 -13.11 -15.57
N GLU A 354 -28.71 -13.66 -15.81
CA GLU A 354 -29.02 -15.08 -15.78
C GLU A 354 -27.96 -15.93 -16.48
N THR A 355 -27.57 -15.55 -17.70
CA THR A 355 -26.58 -16.28 -18.51
C THR A 355 -25.23 -16.44 -17.82
N SER A 356 -24.78 -15.43 -17.06
CA SER A 356 -23.48 -15.50 -16.35
C SER A 356 -23.54 -16.50 -15.20
N VAL A 357 -24.63 -16.49 -14.44
CA VAL A 357 -24.84 -17.39 -13.31
C VAL A 357 -25.06 -18.83 -13.79
N HIS A 358 -25.82 -18.99 -14.87
CA HIS A 358 -26.03 -20.28 -15.54
C HIS A 358 -24.69 -20.93 -15.93
N ASN A 359 -23.79 -20.17 -16.57
CA ASN A 359 -22.47 -20.67 -16.96
C ASN A 359 -21.63 -21.11 -15.76
N ILE A 360 -21.70 -20.38 -14.64
CA ILE A 360 -20.99 -20.76 -13.41
C ILE A 360 -21.56 -22.07 -12.85
N LEU A 361 -22.89 -22.22 -12.79
CA LEU A 361 -23.53 -23.41 -12.25
C LEU A 361 -23.29 -24.65 -13.12
N ARG A 362 -23.38 -24.50 -14.44
CA ARG A 362 -23.03 -25.56 -15.39
C ARG A 362 -21.58 -25.98 -15.21
N TRP A 363 -20.64 -25.04 -15.17
CA TRP A 363 -19.23 -25.35 -14.92
C TRP A 363 -19.01 -26.05 -13.58
N LEU A 364 -19.64 -25.58 -12.51
CA LEU A 364 -19.50 -26.19 -11.18
C LEU A 364 -19.96 -27.64 -11.19
N ARG A 365 -21.11 -27.92 -11.83
CA ARG A 365 -21.67 -29.26 -12.00
C ARG A 365 -20.75 -30.15 -12.84
N GLU A 366 -20.34 -29.70 -14.03
CA GLU A 366 -19.50 -30.48 -14.95
C GLU A 366 -18.13 -30.81 -14.34
N SER A 367 -17.53 -29.84 -13.64
CA SER A 367 -16.19 -30.01 -13.08
C SER A 367 -16.16 -30.80 -11.76
N SER A 368 -17.23 -30.75 -10.96
CA SER A 368 -17.31 -31.47 -9.68
C SER A 368 -18.06 -32.79 -9.75
N GLY A 369 -18.99 -32.93 -10.70
CA GLY A 369 -19.97 -34.03 -10.77
C GLY A 369 -21.10 -33.91 -9.74
N VAL A 370 -21.16 -32.84 -8.95
CA VAL A 370 -22.15 -32.69 -7.89
C VAL A 370 -23.45 -32.09 -8.43
N VAL A 371 -24.56 -32.77 -8.13
CA VAL A 371 -25.91 -32.23 -8.27
C VAL A 371 -26.48 -32.08 -6.85
N PRO A 372 -26.74 -30.86 -6.38
CA PRO A 372 -27.36 -30.66 -5.07
C PRO A 372 -28.85 -30.99 -5.12
N GLN A 373 -29.45 -31.32 -3.97
CA GLN A 373 -30.90 -31.44 -3.83
C GLN A 373 -31.60 -30.07 -3.80
N ALA A 374 -30.88 -29.03 -3.38
CA ALA A 374 -31.39 -27.69 -3.26
C ALA A 374 -30.33 -26.62 -3.59
N VAL A 375 -30.78 -25.50 -4.13
CA VAL A 375 -29.99 -24.28 -4.28
C VAL A 375 -30.68 -23.17 -3.53
N MET A 376 -29.94 -22.44 -2.70
CA MET A 376 -30.41 -21.24 -2.02
C MET A 376 -29.70 -20.01 -2.59
N SER A 377 -30.43 -18.94 -2.89
CA SER A 377 -29.83 -17.67 -3.33
C SER A 377 -30.43 -16.46 -2.62
N ASP A 378 -29.91 -15.26 -2.92
CA ASP A 378 -30.65 -14.02 -2.70
C ASP A 378 -31.97 -14.00 -3.50
N CYS A 379 -32.82 -13.01 -3.22
CA CYS A 379 -34.11 -12.83 -3.88
C CYS A 379 -33.95 -12.23 -5.29
N ASP A 380 -33.00 -12.74 -6.08
CA ASP A 380 -32.74 -12.32 -7.45
C ASP A 380 -33.33 -13.34 -8.43
N LEU A 381 -34.28 -12.88 -9.25
CA LEU A 381 -34.95 -13.69 -10.25
C LEU A 381 -33.97 -14.23 -11.31
N ALA A 382 -32.91 -13.47 -11.63
CA ALA A 382 -31.90 -13.90 -12.58
C ALA A 382 -31.13 -15.13 -12.06
N ILE A 383 -30.92 -15.24 -10.75
CA ILE A 383 -30.30 -16.44 -10.16
C ILE A 383 -31.29 -17.61 -10.17
N SER A 384 -32.56 -17.36 -9.83
CA SER A 384 -33.61 -18.39 -9.88
C SER A 384 -33.72 -19.03 -11.27
N ASN A 385 -33.86 -18.21 -12.31
CA ASN A 385 -33.93 -18.69 -13.69
C ASN A 385 -32.65 -19.39 -14.12
N ALA A 386 -31.49 -18.91 -13.67
CA ALA A 386 -30.20 -19.52 -13.99
C ALA A 386 -30.06 -20.92 -13.38
N VAL A 387 -30.60 -21.14 -12.18
CA VAL A 387 -30.67 -22.46 -11.54
C VAL A 387 -31.55 -23.39 -12.37
N GLU A 388 -32.77 -22.97 -12.70
CA GLU A 388 -33.69 -23.76 -13.53
C GLU A 388 -33.03 -24.14 -14.87
N ALA A 389 -32.45 -23.16 -15.56
CA ALA A 389 -31.77 -23.39 -16.84
C ALA A 389 -30.56 -24.33 -16.72
N ALA A 390 -29.77 -24.24 -15.64
CA ALA A 390 -28.54 -25.03 -15.46
C ALA A 390 -28.78 -26.52 -15.14
N TYR A 391 -29.98 -26.86 -14.68
CA TYR A 391 -30.37 -28.22 -14.29
C TYR A 391 -31.62 -28.72 -15.04
N SER A 392 -32.02 -28.04 -16.11
CA SER A 392 -33.23 -28.36 -16.88
C SER A 392 -33.20 -29.77 -17.49
N ASP A 393 -32.02 -30.32 -17.75
CA ASP A 393 -31.81 -31.69 -18.26
C ASP A 393 -32.08 -32.79 -17.22
N LEU A 394 -32.23 -32.43 -15.94
CA LEU A 394 -32.42 -33.38 -14.84
C LEU A 394 -33.88 -33.63 -14.46
N TRP A 395 -34.83 -32.88 -15.00
CA TRP A 395 -36.27 -33.02 -14.73
C TRP A 395 -36.57 -33.14 -13.23
N ASP A 396 -37.16 -34.25 -12.76
CA ASP A 396 -37.51 -34.48 -11.35
C ASP A 396 -36.30 -34.54 -10.40
N GLN A 397 -35.08 -34.70 -10.93
CA GLN A 397 -33.84 -34.69 -10.16
C GLN A 397 -33.20 -33.29 -10.09
N ALA A 398 -33.81 -32.27 -10.70
CA ALA A 398 -33.33 -30.90 -10.62
C ALA A 398 -33.42 -30.39 -9.16
N PRO A 399 -32.45 -29.57 -8.70
CA PRO A 399 -32.48 -29.01 -7.37
C PRO A 399 -33.70 -28.11 -7.17
N LYS A 400 -34.30 -28.20 -5.98
CA LYS A 400 -35.30 -27.22 -5.54
C LYS A 400 -34.62 -25.87 -5.30
N HIS A 401 -35.18 -24.79 -5.82
CA HIS A 401 -34.72 -23.43 -5.52
C HIS A 401 -35.40 -22.89 -4.27
N TYR A 402 -34.61 -22.26 -3.40
CA TYR A 402 -35.08 -21.58 -2.20
C TYR A 402 -34.53 -20.15 -2.15
N TRP A 403 -35.33 -19.21 -1.68
CA TRP A 403 -34.83 -17.88 -1.34
C TRP A 403 -34.28 -17.85 0.07
N CYS A 404 -33.15 -17.18 0.23
CA CYS A 404 -32.55 -16.94 1.53
C CYS A 404 -33.50 -16.09 2.36
N LEU A 405 -34.00 -16.66 3.46
CA LEU A 405 -35.00 -16.00 4.29
C LEU A 405 -34.50 -14.65 4.83
N PHE A 406 -33.21 -14.51 5.13
CA PHE A 406 -32.63 -13.22 5.54
C PHE A 406 -32.87 -12.13 4.49
N HIS A 407 -32.63 -12.44 3.20
CA HIS A 407 -32.84 -11.51 2.10
C HIS A 407 -34.33 -11.24 1.87
N VAL A 408 -35.19 -12.25 1.97
CA VAL A 408 -36.66 -12.08 1.89
C VAL A 408 -37.15 -11.14 2.99
N MET A 409 -36.75 -11.38 4.24
CA MET A 409 -37.13 -10.54 5.38
C MET A 409 -36.64 -9.09 5.22
N LYS A 410 -35.43 -8.90 4.68
CA LYS A 410 -34.88 -7.57 4.42
C LYS A 410 -35.68 -6.84 3.33
N ALA A 411 -35.93 -7.50 2.20
CA ALA A 411 -36.71 -6.94 1.11
C ALA A 411 -38.16 -6.63 1.53
N PHE A 412 -38.79 -7.53 2.29
CA PHE A 412 -40.13 -7.32 2.83
C PHE A 412 -40.16 -6.09 3.74
N LYS A 413 -39.19 -5.96 4.67
CA LYS A 413 -39.09 -4.80 5.56
C LYS A 413 -38.94 -3.49 4.80
N GLU A 414 -38.11 -3.45 3.75
CA GLU A 414 -37.90 -2.26 2.93
C GLU A 414 -39.19 -1.86 2.18
N ASN A 415 -39.90 -2.84 1.61
CA ASN A 415 -41.20 -2.60 0.95
C ASN A 415 -42.30 -2.17 1.94
N ALA A 416 -42.42 -2.84 3.08
CA ALA A 416 -43.41 -2.51 4.11
C ALA A 416 -43.24 -1.06 4.59
N LYS A 417 -42.00 -0.63 4.84
CA LYS A 417 -41.71 0.78 5.20
C LYS A 417 -42.09 1.77 4.10
N SER A 418 -41.88 1.39 2.85
CA SER A 418 -42.13 2.27 1.70
C SER A 418 -43.62 2.42 1.39
N HIS A 419 -44.39 1.35 1.57
CA HIS A 419 -45.80 1.30 1.16
C HIS A 419 -46.80 1.43 2.31
N LEU A 420 -46.47 0.95 3.51
CA LEU A 420 -47.40 0.85 4.64
C LEU A 420 -47.12 1.88 5.75
N LYS A 421 -46.00 2.60 5.67
CA LYS A 421 -45.59 3.65 6.64
C LYS A 421 -45.73 3.19 8.09
N ASP A 422 -46.72 3.69 8.82
CA ASP A 422 -46.93 3.45 10.25
C ASP A 422 -47.30 1.99 10.56
N ARG A 423 -47.78 1.21 9.58
CA ARG A 423 -48.11 -0.21 9.73
C ARG A 423 -46.97 -1.17 9.34
N ALA A 424 -45.79 -0.65 9.03
CA ALA A 424 -44.68 -1.47 8.57
C ALA A 424 -44.20 -2.48 9.62
N ASP A 425 -44.22 -2.12 10.91
CA ASP A 425 -43.77 -3.00 12.00
C ASP A 425 -44.79 -4.09 12.33
N GLU A 426 -46.09 -3.79 12.21
CA GLU A 426 -47.20 -4.76 12.30
C GLU A 426 -47.07 -5.80 11.19
N ALA A 427 -46.99 -5.35 9.93
CA ALA A 427 -46.83 -6.23 8.78
C ALA A 427 -45.57 -7.11 8.86
N LEU A 428 -44.46 -6.58 9.38
CA LEU A 428 -43.24 -7.36 9.59
C LEU A 428 -43.42 -8.44 10.66
N THR A 429 -44.22 -8.17 11.69
CA THR A 429 -44.55 -9.14 12.74
C THR A 429 -45.43 -10.26 12.20
N ASP A 430 -46.47 -9.92 11.45
CA ASP A 430 -47.37 -10.88 10.81
C ASP A 430 -46.62 -11.78 9.83
N PHE A 431 -45.79 -11.18 8.97
CA PHE A 431 -45.00 -11.94 8.01
C PHE A 431 -44.01 -12.90 8.69
N ARG A 432 -43.42 -12.52 9.83
CA ARG A 432 -42.64 -13.45 10.65
C ARG A 432 -43.50 -14.61 11.16
N GLY A 433 -44.72 -14.33 11.60
CA GLY A 433 -45.68 -15.35 12.03
C GLY A 433 -45.95 -16.38 10.93
N VAL A 434 -46.16 -15.93 9.69
CA VAL A 434 -46.37 -16.80 8.52
C VAL A 434 -45.12 -17.64 8.22
N VAL A 435 -43.95 -17.01 8.13
CA VAL A 435 -42.69 -17.67 7.75
C VAL A 435 -42.25 -18.74 8.76
N TYR A 436 -42.44 -18.48 10.05
CA TYR A 436 -42.01 -19.39 11.12
C TYR A 436 -43.16 -20.26 11.66
N SER A 437 -44.34 -20.18 11.04
CA SER A 437 -45.47 -21.07 11.31
C SER A 437 -45.04 -22.53 11.14
N GLN A 438 -45.37 -23.38 12.12
CA GLN A 438 -45.24 -24.83 12.00
C GLN A 438 -46.50 -25.48 11.41
N THR A 439 -47.55 -24.69 11.18
CA THR A 439 -48.81 -25.15 10.60
C THR A 439 -48.68 -25.18 9.08
N ASP A 440 -48.95 -26.33 8.48
CA ASP A 440 -48.90 -26.53 7.03
C ASP A 440 -49.98 -25.65 6.38
N MET A 441 -49.58 -24.73 5.50
CA MET A 441 -50.51 -23.75 4.91
C MET A 441 -51.40 -24.33 3.80
N THR A 442 -51.41 -25.65 3.62
CA THR A 442 -52.32 -26.33 2.68
C THR A 442 -53.76 -26.47 3.20
N GLU A 443 -54.03 -26.04 4.43
CA GLU A 443 -55.37 -26.07 5.06
C GLU A 443 -56.05 -24.69 5.19
N LEU A 444 -55.52 -23.65 4.53
CA LEU A 444 -56.16 -22.33 4.33
C LEU A 444 -56.50 -22.14 2.84
#